data_AF-A0A438HRY1-F1
#
_entry.id   AF-A0A438HRY1-F1
#
_cell.length_a   1.000
_cell.length_b   1.000
_cell.length_c   1.000
_cell.angle_alpha   90.00
_cell.angle_beta   90.00
_cell.angle_gamma   90.00
#
_symmetry.space_group_name_H-M   'P 1'
#
loop_
_entity.id
_entity.type
_entity.pdbx_description
1 polymer ?
#
loop_
_entity_poly.entity_id
_entity_poly.type
_entity_poly.pdbx_seq_one_letter_code
_entity_poly.pdbx_strand_id
1 'polypeptide(L)'
;MKGLFKSKPRTPVEVVRQTRDLLIYANRSSDTRESKREEKMSELSKLIRELKSILYGNSEAEPQAEACCQLTQEFFKENTLRLLITCLPKLNLETRKDATQVVANLQRQQVHSRLIASDYLEANIDLMDVLISGYDNTDMALHYGAMLRECIRHQTVARYVLESAHMKKFFDYIQLPNFDIAADAAATFKELLTRHKSTVAEFLSKNYDWFFAEYNSKLLESTNYITRRQAVKLLGDILLDRSNSVVMTRYVSSRDNLRILMNLLRESSKSIQIEAFHVFKLFAANQNKPPDIVSILVANKSKLLRLFADFKTEKEDEQFEADKAQVVREIAALEPRDRP
;
A
#
# COMPACT_ATOMS: atom_id res chain seq x y z
N MET A 1 17.68 43.30 36.99
CA MET A 1 17.82 41.90 36.53
C MET A 1 16.43 41.27 36.44
N LYS A 2 15.85 41.17 35.25
CA LYS A 2 14.59 40.43 35.06
C LYS A 2 14.94 38.95 35.03
N GLY A 3 14.70 38.25 36.12
CA GLY A 3 14.83 36.79 36.17
C GLY A 3 13.93 36.19 35.09
N LEU A 4 14.55 35.52 34.11
CA LEU A 4 13.84 34.68 33.15
C LEU A 4 13.20 33.54 33.93
N PHE A 5 11.93 33.68 34.32
CA PHE A 5 11.09 32.55 34.64
C PHE A 5 11.01 31.69 33.37
N LYS A 6 11.80 30.60 33.30
CA LYS A 6 11.56 29.56 32.30
C LYS A 6 10.13 29.06 32.53
N SER A 7 9.26 29.25 31.54
CA SER A 7 7.91 28.70 31.58
C SER A 7 8.01 27.21 31.84
N LYS A 8 7.17 26.68 32.75
CA LYS A 8 7.09 25.25 33.02
C LYS A 8 6.95 24.48 31.69
N PRO A 9 7.71 23.40 31.46
CA PRO A 9 7.58 22.61 30.25
C PRO A 9 6.15 22.08 30.13
N ARG A 10 5.58 22.14 28.93
CA ARG A 10 4.23 21.66 28.66
C ARG A 10 4.20 20.14 28.84
N THR A 11 3.11 19.66 29.43
CA THR A 11 2.81 18.23 29.45
C THR A 11 2.38 17.75 28.06
N PRO A 12 2.54 16.45 27.72
CA PRO A 12 2.10 15.94 26.42
C PRO A 12 0.62 16.22 26.11
N VAL A 13 -0.23 16.15 27.14
CA VAL A 13 -1.66 16.47 27.07
C VAL A 13 -1.90 17.94 26.69
N GLU A 14 -1.17 18.87 27.31
CA GLU A 14 -1.28 20.31 27.00
C GLU A 14 -0.84 20.62 25.57
N VAL A 15 0.23 19.97 25.08
CA VAL A 15 0.70 20.14 23.69
C VAL A 15 -0.39 19.71 22.71
N VAL A 16 -1.05 18.57 22.93
CA VAL A 16 -2.14 18.09 22.08
C VAL A 16 -3.32 19.07 22.08
N ARG A 17 -3.76 19.53 23.26
CA ARG A 17 -4.91 20.46 23.36
C ARG A 17 -4.63 21.79 22.67
N GLN A 18 -3.46 22.39 22.91
CA GLN A 18 -3.07 23.63 22.24
C GLN A 18 -2.95 23.43 20.72
N THR A 19 -2.45 22.28 20.26
CA THR A 19 -2.40 21.94 18.84
C THR A 19 -3.82 21.90 18.26
N ARG A 20 -4.75 21.23 18.94
CA ARG A 20 -6.16 21.12 18.52
C ARG A 20 -6.81 22.49 18.42
N ASP A 21 -6.62 23.37 19.40
CA ASP A 21 -7.19 24.73 19.39
C ASP A 21 -6.69 25.55 18.18
N LEU A 22 -5.40 25.46 17.87
CA LEU A 22 -4.82 26.14 16.70
C LEU A 22 -5.26 25.51 15.38
N LEU A 23 -5.48 24.20 15.33
CA LEU A 23 -6.06 23.55 14.15
C LEU A 23 -7.51 23.98 13.94
N ILE A 24 -8.31 24.14 15.00
CA ILE A 24 -9.68 24.69 14.90
C ILE A 24 -9.63 26.11 14.34
N TYR A 25 -8.70 26.94 14.81
CA TYR A 25 -8.48 28.30 14.29
C TYR A 25 -8.08 28.30 12.80
N ALA A 26 -7.12 27.45 12.42
CA ALA A 26 -6.68 27.29 11.03
C ALA A 26 -7.81 26.76 10.13
N ASN A 27 -8.72 25.94 10.66
CA ASN A 27 -9.84 25.42 9.90
C ASN A 27 -10.89 26.51 9.59
N ARG A 28 -11.21 27.36 10.57
CA ARG A 28 -12.27 28.39 10.49
C ARG A 28 -11.87 29.65 9.73
N SER A 29 -10.59 29.98 9.64
CA SER A 29 -10.15 31.32 9.20
C SER A 29 -10.23 31.53 7.69
N SER A 30 -11.24 32.26 7.22
CA SER A 30 -11.25 32.99 5.94
C SER A 30 -10.85 34.48 6.08
N ASP A 31 -11.09 35.11 7.24
CA ASP A 31 -11.16 36.58 7.37
C ASP A 31 -10.42 37.21 8.57
N THR A 32 -9.19 36.77 8.89
CA THR A 32 -8.37 37.41 9.95
C THR A 32 -7.20 38.23 9.40
N ARG A 33 -6.84 39.30 10.13
CA ARG A 33 -5.60 40.09 9.88
C ARG A 33 -4.41 39.15 9.69
N GLU A 34 -3.73 39.31 8.56
CA GLU A 34 -2.67 38.42 8.08
C GLU A 34 -1.58 38.17 9.14
N SER A 35 -1.12 39.21 9.84
CA SER A 35 -0.08 39.08 10.87
C SER A 35 -0.48 38.16 12.04
N LYS A 36 -1.76 38.20 12.47
CA LYS A 36 -2.26 37.34 13.54
C LYS A 36 -2.39 35.90 13.08
N ARG A 37 -2.72 35.69 11.80
CA ARG A 37 -2.75 34.36 11.19
C ARG A 37 -1.33 33.78 11.10
N GLU A 38 -0.35 34.54 10.64
CA GLU A 38 1.05 34.10 10.58
C GLU A 38 1.60 33.69 11.95
N GLU A 39 1.33 34.50 12.98
CA GLU A 39 1.73 34.19 14.36
C GLU A 39 1.15 32.84 14.81
N LYS A 40 -0.15 32.62 14.59
CA LYS A 40 -0.85 31.39 14.97
C LYS A 40 -0.38 30.17 14.18
N MET A 41 -0.09 30.33 12.90
CA MET A 41 0.46 29.24 12.06
C MET A 41 1.91 28.89 12.45
N SER A 42 2.70 29.89 12.85
CA SER A 42 4.05 29.67 13.40
C SER A 42 3.99 28.92 14.74
N GLU A 43 3.06 29.29 15.62
CA GLU A 43 2.82 28.60 16.88
C GLU A 43 2.37 27.14 16.65
N LEU A 44 1.45 26.91 15.71
CA LEU A 44 1.01 25.57 15.32
C LEU A 44 2.17 24.71 14.80
N SER A 45 3.05 25.30 13.98
CA SER A 45 4.24 24.61 13.45
C SER A 45 5.18 24.16 14.57
N LYS A 46 5.37 24.99 15.60
CA LYS A 46 6.17 24.66 16.78
C LYS A 46 5.55 23.52 17.59
N LEU A 47 4.24 23.54 17.79
CA LEU A 47 3.53 22.49 18.53
C LEU A 47 3.55 21.14 17.79
N ILE A 48 3.36 21.13 16.47
CA ILE A 48 3.45 19.89 15.68
C ILE A 48 4.87 19.28 15.77
N ARG A 49 5.91 20.13 15.74
CA ARG A 49 7.28 19.68 15.98
C ARG A 49 7.50 19.14 17.40
N GLU A 50 6.87 19.76 18.40
CA GLU A 50 6.90 19.31 19.79
C GLU A 50 6.22 17.92 19.93
N LEU A 51 5.05 17.71 19.30
CA LEU A 51 4.40 16.39 19.21
C LEU A 51 5.34 15.35 18.62
N LYS A 52 6.01 15.68 17.51
CA LYS A 52 6.99 14.79 16.87
C LYS A 52 8.15 14.46 17.80
N SER A 53 8.71 15.45 18.49
CA SER A 53 9.82 15.26 19.43
C SER A 53 9.42 14.37 20.60
N ILE A 54 8.17 14.42 21.06
CA ILE A 54 7.69 13.50 22.11
C ILE A 54 7.64 12.06 21.57
N LEU A 55 7.17 11.88 20.34
CA LEU A 55 6.96 10.56 19.73
C LEU A 55 8.23 9.86 19.21
N TYR A 56 9.24 10.63 18.79
CA TYR A 56 10.48 10.11 18.21
C TYR A 56 11.72 10.38 19.08
N GLY A 57 11.59 11.18 20.13
CA GLY A 57 12.75 11.74 20.84
C GLY A 57 13.41 12.88 20.08
N ASN A 58 14.58 13.28 20.56
CA ASN A 58 15.43 14.27 19.92
C ASN A 58 16.91 13.84 20.03
N SER A 59 17.85 14.73 19.67
CA SER A 59 19.29 14.43 19.73
C SER A 59 19.82 14.19 21.15
N GLU A 60 19.07 14.56 22.18
CA GLU A 60 19.49 14.52 23.59
C GLU A 60 18.78 13.43 24.39
N ALA A 61 17.57 13.02 23.98
CA ALA A 61 16.74 12.09 24.73
C ALA A 61 15.89 11.19 23.83
N GLU A 62 15.81 9.91 24.19
CA GLU A 62 14.88 8.94 23.61
C GLU A 62 13.41 9.22 24.01
N PRO A 63 12.43 8.81 23.20
CA PRO A 63 11.02 9.00 23.51
C PRO A 63 10.61 8.22 24.77
N GLN A 64 10.02 8.93 25.74
CA GLN A 64 9.55 8.30 26.98
C GLN A 64 8.19 7.62 26.76
N ALA A 65 8.10 6.33 27.10
CA ALA A 65 6.89 5.53 26.87
C ALA A 65 5.62 6.13 27.52
N GLU A 66 5.74 6.66 28.74
CA GLU A 66 4.61 7.30 29.42
C GLU A 66 4.15 8.57 28.70
N ALA A 67 5.09 9.41 28.24
CA ALA A 67 4.77 10.63 27.50
C ALA A 67 4.10 10.32 26.15
N CYS A 68 4.60 9.32 25.42
CA CYS A 68 3.97 8.81 24.19
C CYS A 68 2.56 8.30 24.44
N CYS A 69 2.36 7.54 25.53
CA CYS A 69 1.05 7.02 25.92
C CYS A 69 0.05 8.15 26.21
N GLN A 70 0.44 9.13 27.04
CA GLN A 70 -0.38 10.30 27.37
C GLN A 70 -0.74 11.14 26.13
N LEU A 71 0.25 11.39 25.26
CA LEU A 71 0.03 12.11 24.00
C LEU A 71 -0.97 11.36 23.12
N THR A 72 -0.76 10.06 22.91
CA THR A 72 -1.61 9.21 22.06
C THR A 72 -3.05 9.20 22.56
N GLN A 73 -3.23 9.01 23.87
CA GLN A 73 -4.56 8.98 24.50
C GLN A 73 -5.29 10.31 24.31
N GLU A 74 -4.64 11.44 24.56
CA GLU A 74 -5.28 12.76 24.39
C GLU A 74 -5.52 13.09 22.91
N PHE A 75 -4.62 12.66 22.00
CA PHE A 75 -4.74 12.94 20.56
C PHE A 75 -6.00 12.32 19.95
N PHE A 76 -6.31 11.08 20.32
CA PHE A 76 -7.48 10.34 19.80
C PHE A 76 -8.77 10.56 20.58
N LYS A 77 -8.76 11.36 21.66
CA LYS A 77 -9.96 11.64 22.48
C LYS A 77 -11.03 12.46 21.74
N GLU A 78 -10.61 13.29 20.78
CA GLU A 78 -11.47 14.20 20.02
C GLU A 78 -11.03 14.25 18.55
N ASN A 79 -11.41 15.30 17.80
CA ASN A 79 -11.18 15.40 16.36
C ASN A 79 -9.79 15.89 15.94
N THR A 80 -8.74 15.67 16.74
CA THR A 80 -7.39 16.17 16.41
C THR A 80 -6.89 15.62 15.08
N LEU A 81 -7.03 14.30 14.84
CA LEU A 81 -6.57 13.68 13.59
C LEU A 81 -7.29 14.28 12.37
N ARG A 82 -8.63 14.34 12.42
CA ARG A 82 -9.45 14.93 11.36
C ARG A 82 -9.05 16.36 11.04
N LEU A 83 -8.89 17.18 12.08
CA LEU A 83 -8.51 18.57 11.93
C LEU A 83 -7.10 18.70 11.33
N LEU A 84 -6.16 17.85 11.75
CA LEU A 84 -4.79 17.82 11.22
C LEU A 84 -4.77 17.45 9.73
N ILE A 85 -5.51 16.42 9.33
CA ILE A 85 -5.64 16.00 7.93
C ILE A 85 -6.27 17.13 7.08
N THR A 86 -7.34 17.74 7.58
CA THR A 86 -8.07 18.83 6.87
C THR A 86 -7.22 20.09 6.75
N CYS A 87 -6.43 20.43 7.77
CA CYS A 87 -5.58 21.62 7.77
C CYS A 87 -4.21 21.40 7.11
N LEU A 88 -3.83 20.16 6.79
CA LEU A 88 -2.51 19.83 6.23
C LEU A 88 -2.13 20.70 5.01
N PRO A 89 -3.02 20.97 4.04
CA PRO A 89 -2.70 21.84 2.89
C PRO A 89 -2.40 23.29 3.28
N LYS A 90 -2.91 23.75 4.44
CA LYS A 90 -2.69 25.12 4.95
C LYS A 90 -1.33 25.28 5.64
N LEU A 91 -0.62 24.18 5.91
CA LEU A 91 0.68 24.18 6.60
C LEU A 91 1.82 24.38 5.59
N ASN A 92 2.96 24.90 6.05
CA ASN A 92 4.19 24.92 5.27
C ASN A 92 4.78 23.50 5.11
N LEU A 93 5.68 23.33 4.13
CA LEU A 93 6.24 22.03 3.76
C LEU A 93 6.86 21.26 4.93
N GLU A 94 7.66 21.92 5.77
CA GLU A 94 8.32 21.26 6.90
C GLU A 94 7.30 20.78 7.94
N THR A 95 6.28 21.59 8.19
CA THR A 95 5.21 21.23 9.13
C THR A 95 4.34 20.10 8.58
N ARG A 96 4.12 20.03 7.26
CA ARG A 96 3.44 18.87 6.63
C ARG A 96 4.22 17.58 6.84
N LYS A 97 5.55 17.61 6.71
CA LYS A 97 6.43 16.46 6.97
C LYS A 97 6.34 16.03 8.45
N ASP A 98 6.46 16.99 9.36
CA ASP A 98 6.34 16.72 10.80
C ASP A 98 4.98 16.13 11.15
N ALA A 99 3.88 16.70 10.64
CA ALA A 99 2.53 16.19 10.83
C ALA A 99 2.34 14.77 10.27
N THR A 100 2.92 14.48 9.09
CA THR A 100 2.90 13.13 8.49
C THR A 100 3.56 12.11 9.39
N GLN A 101 4.74 12.45 9.95
CA GLN A 101 5.47 11.57 10.88
C GLN A 101 4.70 11.38 12.19
N VAL A 102 4.08 12.43 12.73
CA VAL A 102 3.23 12.34 13.92
C VAL A 102 2.07 11.35 13.69
N VAL A 103 1.32 11.51 12.59
CA VAL A 103 0.20 10.61 12.26
C VAL A 103 0.69 9.18 12.09
N ALA A 104 1.80 8.98 11.38
CA ALA A 104 2.39 7.66 11.13
C ALA A 104 2.77 6.94 12.43
N ASN A 105 3.46 7.64 13.33
CA ASN A 105 3.89 7.07 14.62
C ASN A 105 2.68 6.69 15.49
N LEU A 106 1.68 7.57 15.57
CA LEU A 106 0.48 7.36 16.38
C LEU A 106 -0.30 6.10 16.00
N GLN A 107 -0.27 5.67 14.73
CA GLN A 107 -0.92 4.42 14.32
C GLN A 107 -0.31 3.17 14.98
N ARG A 108 0.91 3.26 15.50
CA ARG A 108 1.66 2.15 16.07
C ARG A 108 1.71 2.19 17.60
N GLN A 109 1.31 3.30 18.20
CA GLN A 109 1.37 3.49 19.64
C GLN A 109 0.33 2.65 20.37
N GLN A 110 0.77 1.96 21.42
CA GLN A 110 -0.10 1.19 22.30
C GLN A 110 -0.38 1.97 23.57
N VAL A 111 -1.66 2.11 23.90
CA VAL A 111 -2.14 2.69 25.15
C VAL A 111 -2.78 1.56 25.95
N HIS A 112 -2.19 1.22 27.11
CA HIS A 112 -2.58 0.05 27.92
C HIS A 112 -2.65 -1.25 27.07
N SER A 113 -1.63 -1.48 26.24
CA SER A 113 -1.52 -2.62 25.33
C SER A 113 -2.60 -2.70 24.23
N ARG A 114 -3.30 -1.58 23.94
CA ARG A 114 -4.31 -1.48 22.86
C ARG A 114 -3.92 -0.43 21.84
N LEU A 115 -4.20 -0.70 20.56
CA LEU A 115 -4.03 0.25 19.46
C LEU A 115 -5.30 1.11 19.32
N ILE A 116 -5.46 2.11 20.19
CA ILE A 116 -6.65 2.97 20.21
C ILE A 116 -6.86 3.78 18.92
N ALA A 117 -5.83 3.91 18.09
CA ALA A 117 -5.92 4.50 16.76
C ALA A 117 -6.88 3.73 15.85
N SER A 118 -6.93 2.40 15.97
CA SER A 118 -7.87 1.55 15.21
C SER A 118 -9.31 1.90 15.54
N ASP A 119 -9.64 2.02 16.83
CA ASP A 119 -11.00 2.35 17.30
C ASP A 119 -11.43 3.74 16.82
N TYR A 120 -10.51 4.72 16.87
CA TYR A 120 -10.77 6.07 16.37
C TYR A 120 -11.06 6.07 14.87
N LEU A 121 -10.25 5.35 14.09
CA LEU A 121 -10.38 5.27 12.63
C LEU A 121 -11.66 4.56 12.21
N GLU A 122 -12.08 3.52 12.93
CA GLU A 122 -13.37 2.87 12.70
C GLU A 122 -14.54 3.86 12.88
N ALA A 123 -14.49 4.71 13.91
CA ALA A 123 -15.49 5.76 14.14
C ALA A 123 -15.39 6.97 13.18
N ASN A 124 -14.30 7.10 12.41
CA ASN A 124 -14.00 8.22 11.53
C ASN A 124 -13.52 7.75 10.14
N ILE A 125 -14.14 6.68 9.64
CA ILE A 125 -13.60 5.95 8.49
C ILE A 125 -13.61 6.75 7.18
N ASP A 126 -14.47 7.78 7.10
CA ASP A 126 -14.54 8.74 6.00
C ASP A 126 -13.23 9.55 5.82
N LEU A 127 -12.35 9.57 6.83
CA LEU A 127 -11.00 10.12 6.66
C LEU A 127 -10.20 9.40 5.58
N MET A 128 -10.49 8.12 5.33
CA MET A 128 -9.82 7.36 4.27
C MET A 128 -10.17 7.92 2.89
N ASP A 129 -11.41 8.37 2.69
CA ASP A 129 -11.84 8.96 1.42
C ASP A 129 -11.07 10.24 1.12
N VAL A 130 -10.82 11.05 2.17
CA VAL A 130 -10.00 12.27 2.11
C VAL A 130 -8.55 11.93 1.75
N LEU A 131 -7.95 10.96 2.46
CA LEU A 131 -6.56 10.57 2.22
C LEU A 131 -6.37 9.98 0.81
N ILE A 132 -7.30 9.15 0.33
CA ILE A 132 -7.22 8.52 -0.99
C ILE A 132 -7.45 9.53 -2.11
N SER A 133 -8.41 10.45 -1.95
CA SER A 133 -8.61 11.54 -2.92
C SER A 133 -7.44 12.54 -2.90
N GLY A 134 -6.62 12.49 -1.85
CA GLY A 134 -5.36 13.21 -1.73
C GLY A 134 -4.35 12.96 -2.85
N TYR A 135 -4.37 11.79 -3.50
CA TYR A 135 -3.52 11.48 -4.65
C TYR A 135 -3.79 12.37 -5.87
N ASP A 136 -4.99 12.97 -5.96
CA ASP A 136 -5.36 13.92 -7.03
C ASP A 136 -4.64 15.28 -6.87
N ASN A 137 -4.01 15.53 -5.72
CA ASN A 137 -3.26 16.76 -5.45
C ASN A 137 -1.76 16.46 -5.32
N THR A 138 -0.96 16.90 -6.29
CA THR A 138 0.48 16.62 -6.35
C THR A 138 1.26 17.08 -5.13
N ASP A 139 0.88 18.20 -4.50
CA ASP A 139 1.57 18.76 -3.34
C ASP A 139 1.27 18.01 -2.04
N MET A 140 0.18 17.24 -2.04
CA MET A 140 -0.33 16.53 -0.86
C MET A 140 -0.24 15.02 -0.98
N ALA A 141 -0.13 14.48 -2.20
CA ALA A 141 -0.21 13.07 -2.50
C ALA A 141 0.73 12.21 -1.65
N LEU A 142 2.02 12.59 -1.54
CA LEU A 142 2.99 11.83 -0.75
C LEU A 142 2.73 11.90 0.76
N HIS A 143 2.17 13.01 1.24
CA HIS A 143 1.80 13.15 2.66
C HIS A 143 0.59 12.29 2.99
N TYR A 144 -0.46 12.39 2.17
CA TYR A 144 -1.69 11.63 2.38
C TYR A 144 -1.50 10.13 2.11
N GLY A 145 -0.72 9.76 1.10
CA GLY A 145 -0.34 8.38 0.82
C GLY A 145 0.46 7.74 1.98
N ALA A 146 1.42 8.47 2.56
CA ALA A 146 2.14 8.02 3.75
C ALA A 146 1.23 7.85 4.97
N MET A 147 0.32 8.79 5.24
CA MET A 147 -0.67 8.65 6.32
C MET A 147 -1.61 7.46 6.07
N LEU A 148 -2.11 7.30 4.85
CA LEU A 148 -3.01 6.22 4.46
C LEU A 148 -2.35 4.85 4.66
N ARG A 149 -1.10 4.68 4.25
CA ARG A 149 -0.36 3.41 4.45
C ARG A 149 -0.27 3.01 5.91
N GLU A 150 -0.11 3.96 6.81
CA GLU A 150 -0.08 3.67 8.24
C GLU A 150 -1.47 3.33 8.79
N CYS A 151 -2.53 3.96 8.27
CA CYS A 151 -3.91 3.65 8.64
C CYS A 151 -4.35 2.25 8.17
N ILE A 152 -4.00 1.81 6.96
CA ILE A 152 -4.36 0.46 6.44
C ILE A 152 -3.62 -0.68 7.15
N ARG A 153 -2.70 -0.38 8.08
CA ARG A 153 -2.14 -1.38 9.00
C ARG A 153 -3.21 -1.96 9.92
N HIS A 154 -4.30 -1.23 10.17
CA HIS A 154 -5.47 -1.72 10.89
C HIS A 154 -6.42 -2.44 9.93
N GLN A 155 -6.85 -3.64 10.30
CA GLN A 155 -7.66 -4.50 9.43
C GLN A 155 -9.02 -3.88 9.07
N THR A 156 -9.64 -3.16 10.02
CA THR A 156 -10.92 -2.44 9.81
C THR A 156 -10.80 -1.42 8.68
N VAL A 157 -9.71 -0.65 8.68
CA VAL A 157 -9.41 0.35 7.66
C VAL A 157 -9.11 -0.29 6.31
N ALA A 158 -8.25 -1.30 6.28
CA ALA A 158 -7.93 -1.98 5.02
C ALA A 158 -9.17 -2.62 4.38
N ARG A 159 -10.05 -3.24 5.19
CA ARG A 159 -11.33 -3.79 4.72
C ARG A 159 -12.20 -2.72 4.08
N TYR A 160 -12.36 -1.58 4.75
CA TYR A 160 -13.12 -0.45 4.21
C TYR A 160 -12.60 -0.01 2.84
N VAL A 161 -11.29 0.21 2.71
CA VAL A 161 -10.68 0.66 1.45
C VAL A 161 -10.87 -0.39 0.34
N LEU A 162 -10.64 -1.66 0.62
CA LEU A 162 -10.82 -2.76 -0.34
C LEU A 162 -12.25 -2.85 -0.85
N GLU A 163 -13.24 -2.70 0.03
CA GLU A 163 -14.67 -2.82 -0.31
C GLU A 163 -15.27 -1.54 -0.93
N SER A 164 -14.54 -0.42 -0.86
CA SER A 164 -15.00 0.87 -1.40
C SER A 164 -14.76 1.03 -2.90
N ALA A 165 -15.45 2.00 -3.50
CA ALA A 165 -15.19 2.41 -4.89
C ALA A 165 -13.77 2.97 -5.10
N HIS A 166 -13.09 3.38 -4.03
CA HIS A 166 -11.73 3.90 -4.08
C HIS A 166 -10.71 2.86 -4.56
N MET A 167 -10.97 1.56 -4.36
CA MET A 167 -10.06 0.52 -4.80
C MET A 167 -9.79 0.59 -6.32
N LYS A 168 -10.77 1.02 -7.12
CA LYS A 168 -10.60 1.20 -8.57
C LYS A 168 -9.67 2.36 -8.92
N LYS A 169 -9.64 3.42 -8.10
CA LYS A 169 -8.78 4.60 -8.37
C LYS A 169 -7.30 4.25 -8.34
N PHE A 170 -6.89 3.25 -7.57
CA PHE A 170 -5.48 2.84 -7.50
C PHE A 170 -4.94 2.37 -8.85
N PHE A 171 -5.75 1.75 -9.72
CA PHE A 171 -5.30 1.36 -11.05
C PHE A 171 -4.89 2.56 -11.91
N ASP A 172 -5.48 3.73 -11.66
CA ASP A 172 -5.16 4.97 -12.35
C ASP A 172 -4.01 5.70 -11.62
N TYR A 173 -4.02 5.74 -10.28
CA TYR A 173 -2.96 6.38 -9.49
C TYR A 173 -1.57 5.76 -9.69
N ILE A 174 -1.49 4.43 -9.81
CA ILE A 174 -0.25 3.68 -10.07
C ILE A 174 0.37 4.03 -11.43
N GLN A 175 -0.41 4.65 -12.31
CA GLN A 175 0.00 5.01 -13.66
C GLN A 175 0.14 6.52 -13.86
N LEU A 176 0.12 7.30 -12.76
CA LEU A 176 0.32 8.73 -12.83
C LEU A 176 1.70 9.08 -13.43
N PRO A 177 1.82 10.18 -14.19
CA PRO A 177 3.10 10.60 -14.77
C PRO A 177 4.18 10.93 -13.73
N ASN A 178 3.76 11.39 -12.54
CA ASN A 178 4.68 11.64 -11.45
C ASN A 178 5.10 10.30 -10.81
N PHE A 179 6.36 9.94 -11.04
CA PHE A 179 6.92 8.66 -10.61
C PHE A 179 6.84 8.44 -9.10
N ASP A 180 7.15 9.46 -8.29
CA ASP A 180 7.15 9.33 -6.84
C ASP A 180 5.72 9.05 -6.33
N ILE A 181 4.73 9.75 -6.87
CA ILE A 181 3.31 9.55 -6.52
C ILE A 181 2.82 8.17 -6.98
N ALA A 182 3.15 7.78 -8.21
CA ALA A 182 2.76 6.48 -8.76
C ALA A 182 3.38 5.31 -7.95
N ALA A 183 4.65 5.43 -7.56
CA ALA A 183 5.34 4.46 -6.73
C ALA A 183 4.73 4.37 -5.31
N ASP A 184 4.36 5.52 -4.74
CA ASP A 184 3.68 5.62 -3.44
C ASP A 184 2.29 4.95 -3.46
N ALA A 185 1.51 5.20 -4.53
CA ALA A 185 0.23 4.54 -4.77
C ALA A 185 0.40 3.02 -4.96
N ALA A 186 1.42 2.59 -5.71
CA ALA A 186 1.73 1.17 -5.91
C ALA A 186 2.11 0.46 -4.61
N ALA A 187 2.89 1.12 -3.74
CA ALA A 187 3.23 0.60 -2.43
C ALA A 187 1.97 0.42 -1.55
N THR A 188 1.08 1.41 -1.56
CA THR A 188 -0.19 1.37 -0.83
C THR A 188 -1.10 0.25 -1.35
N PHE A 189 -1.24 0.13 -2.67
CA PHE A 189 -2.01 -0.92 -3.33
C PHE A 189 -1.47 -2.33 -3.02
N LYS A 190 -0.15 -2.51 -3.05
CA LYS A 190 0.50 -3.75 -2.63
C LYS A 190 0.19 -4.07 -1.17
N GLU A 191 0.28 -3.09 -0.27
CA GLU A 191 0.03 -3.31 1.15
C GLU A 191 -1.42 -3.73 1.43
N LEU A 192 -2.38 -3.08 0.78
CA LEU A 192 -3.80 -3.47 0.80
C LEU A 192 -4.01 -4.93 0.37
N LEU A 193 -3.31 -5.37 -0.68
CA LEU A 193 -3.47 -6.70 -1.27
C LEU A 193 -2.60 -7.79 -0.66
N THR A 194 -1.76 -7.48 0.34
CA THR A 194 -0.82 -8.48 0.88
C THR A 194 -0.74 -8.53 2.40
N ARG A 195 -1.21 -7.50 3.12
CA ARG A 195 -1.11 -7.44 4.59
C ARG A 195 -2.09 -8.36 5.30
N HIS A 196 -3.39 -8.14 5.11
CA HIS A 196 -4.46 -8.80 5.88
C HIS A 196 -5.00 -10.01 5.12
N LYS A 197 -4.29 -11.14 5.22
CA LYS A 197 -4.47 -12.34 4.37
C LYS A 197 -5.93 -12.78 4.20
N SER A 198 -6.65 -12.96 5.31
CA SER A 198 -8.05 -13.39 5.27
C SER A 198 -8.98 -12.36 4.62
N THR A 199 -8.82 -11.07 4.95
CA THR A 199 -9.60 -9.98 4.33
C THR A 199 -9.35 -9.89 2.83
N VAL A 200 -8.09 -10.02 2.40
CA VAL A 200 -7.71 -10.00 0.98
C VAL A 200 -8.31 -11.19 0.25
N ALA A 201 -8.19 -12.40 0.80
CA ALA A 201 -8.73 -13.61 0.19
C ALA A 201 -10.25 -13.54 -0.01
N GLU A 202 -10.97 -13.03 1.00
CA GLU A 202 -12.41 -12.77 0.92
C GLU A 202 -12.73 -11.75 -0.17
N PHE A 203 -12.04 -10.60 -0.16
CA PHE A 203 -12.21 -9.54 -1.15
C PHE A 203 -11.98 -10.06 -2.58
N LEU A 204 -10.84 -10.70 -2.86
CA LEU A 204 -10.48 -11.21 -4.18
C LEU A 204 -11.43 -12.31 -4.66
N SER A 205 -11.90 -13.17 -3.76
CA SER A 205 -12.87 -14.22 -4.12
C SER A 205 -14.21 -13.61 -4.53
N LYS A 206 -14.71 -12.64 -3.78
CA LYS A 206 -15.99 -11.95 -4.04
C LYS A 206 -15.94 -11.06 -5.28
N ASN A 207 -14.79 -10.45 -5.54
CA ASN A 207 -14.61 -9.40 -6.55
C ASN A 207 -13.79 -9.85 -7.77
N TYR A 208 -13.59 -11.17 -7.91
CA TYR A 208 -12.64 -11.76 -8.85
C TYR A 208 -12.74 -11.19 -10.27
N ASP A 209 -13.94 -11.18 -10.84
CA ASP A 209 -14.13 -10.90 -12.27
C ASP A 209 -13.73 -9.48 -12.63
N TRP A 210 -14.24 -8.47 -11.91
CA TRP A 210 -13.88 -7.08 -12.21
C TRP A 210 -12.44 -6.78 -11.78
N PHE A 211 -11.98 -7.32 -10.65
CA PHE A 211 -10.64 -7.01 -10.14
C PHE A 211 -9.57 -7.50 -11.09
N PHE A 212 -9.63 -8.76 -11.52
CA PHE A 212 -8.63 -9.30 -12.44
C PHE A 212 -8.78 -8.78 -13.86
N ALA A 213 -10.00 -8.41 -14.30
CA ALA A 213 -10.15 -7.71 -15.58
C ALA A 213 -9.40 -6.38 -15.60
N GLU A 214 -9.54 -5.54 -14.56
CA GLU A 214 -8.82 -4.29 -14.41
C GLU A 214 -7.31 -4.53 -14.20
N TYR A 215 -6.94 -5.47 -13.33
CA TYR A 215 -5.54 -5.80 -13.05
C TYR A 215 -4.77 -6.24 -14.30
N ASN A 216 -5.39 -7.11 -15.10
CA ASN A 216 -4.78 -7.61 -16.32
C ASN A 216 -4.63 -6.50 -17.36
N SER A 217 -5.73 -5.83 -17.70
CA SER A 217 -5.75 -4.83 -18.78
C SER A 217 -4.98 -3.56 -18.44
N LYS A 218 -5.07 -3.07 -17.20
CA LYS A 218 -4.44 -1.81 -16.80
C LYS A 218 -3.01 -1.98 -16.28
N LEU A 219 -2.66 -3.12 -15.69
CA LEU A 219 -1.34 -3.27 -15.05
C LEU A 219 -0.44 -4.28 -15.77
N LEU A 220 -0.89 -5.52 -15.99
CA LEU A 220 -0.07 -6.54 -16.65
C LEU A 220 0.20 -6.22 -18.12
N GLU A 221 -0.79 -5.66 -18.80
CA GLU A 221 -0.71 -5.25 -20.20
C GLU A 221 -0.39 -3.75 -20.37
N SER A 222 -0.06 -3.05 -19.27
CA SER A 222 0.33 -1.63 -19.30
C SER A 222 1.50 -1.40 -20.26
N THR A 223 1.55 -0.26 -20.94
CA THR A 223 2.74 0.11 -21.74
C THR A 223 3.93 0.53 -20.87
N ASN A 224 3.69 0.89 -19.60
CA ASN A 224 4.71 1.27 -18.65
C ASN A 224 5.47 0.04 -18.11
N TYR A 225 6.77 0.00 -18.40
CA TYR A 225 7.67 -1.07 -17.94
C TYR A 225 7.64 -1.31 -16.43
N ILE A 226 7.68 -0.23 -15.64
CA ILE A 226 7.75 -0.31 -14.18
C ILE A 226 6.43 -0.86 -13.63
N THR A 227 5.30 -0.36 -14.14
CA THR A 227 3.96 -0.86 -13.79
C THR A 227 3.84 -2.35 -14.09
N ARG A 228 4.19 -2.80 -15.31
CA ARG A 228 4.17 -4.24 -15.64
C ARG A 228 5.03 -5.05 -14.69
N ARG A 229 6.29 -4.64 -14.48
CA ARG A 229 7.22 -5.36 -13.62
C ARG A 229 6.69 -5.52 -12.19
N GLN A 230 6.18 -4.43 -11.60
CA GLN A 230 5.62 -4.46 -10.25
C GLN A 230 4.32 -5.29 -10.17
N ALA A 231 3.48 -5.22 -11.21
CA ALA A 231 2.24 -5.97 -11.28
C ALA A 231 2.47 -7.49 -11.41
N VAL A 232 3.38 -7.94 -12.28
CA VAL A 232 3.66 -9.39 -12.38
C VAL A 232 4.18 -9.94 -11.06
N LYS A 233 5.08 -9.21 -10.39
CA LYS A 233 5.58 -9.58 -9.07
C LYS A 233 4.47 -9.66 -8.03
N LEU A 234 3.62 -8.63 -7.95
CA LEU A 234 2.51 -8.59 -7.01
C LEU A 234 1.49 -9.69 -7.30
N LEU A 235 1.23 -10.02 -8.56
CA LEU A 235 0.40 -11.16 -8.93
C LEU A 235 0.98 -12.46 -8.39
N GLY A 236 2.29 -12.67 -8.50
CA GLY A 236 3.00 -13.78 -7.85
C GLY A 236 2.77 -13.80 -6.34
N ASP A 237 3.00 -12.67 -5.66
CA ASP A 237 2.78 -12.54 -4.20
C ASP A 237 1.34 -12.91 -3.80
N ILE A 238 0.34 -12.51 -4.60
CA ILE A 238 -1.08 -12.79 -4.36
C ILE A 238 -1.39 -14.28 -4.55
N LEU A 239 -1.02 -14.85 -5.69
CA LEU A 239 -1.41 -16.21 -6.07
C LEU A 239 -0.64 -17.30 -5.31
N LEU A 240 0.58 -17.01 -4.84
CA LEU A 240 1.37 -17.94 -4.04
C LEU A 240 0.96 -17.94 -2.55
N ASP A 241 0.15 -16.99 -2.11
CA ASP A 241 -0.35 -16.96 -0.74
C ASP A 241 -1.39 -18.07 -0.52
N ARG A 242 -1.19 -18.87 0.53
CA ARG A 242 -2.05 -20.03 0.85
C ARG A 242 -3.50 -19.63 1.11
N SER A 243 -3.74 -18.43 1.65
CA SER A 243 -5.11 -17.93 1.88
C SER A 243 -5.86 -17.68 0.57
N ASN A 244 -5.15 -17.43 -0.53
CA ASN A 244 -5.72 -17.18 -1.85
C ASN A 244 -5.83 -18.44 -2.72
N SER A 245 -5.75 -19.64 -2.16
CA SER A 245 -5.77 -20.90 -2.93
C SER A 245 -6.96 -21.02 -3.89
N VAL A 246 -8.17 -20.64 -3.47
CA VAL A 246 -9.37 -20.63 -4.34
C VAL A 246 -9.21 -19.66 -5.51
N VAL A 247 -8.73 -18.45 -5.24
CA VAL A 247 -8.46 -17.41 -6.25
C VAL A 247 -7.38 -17.89 -7.22
N MET A 248 -6.31 -18.49 -6.70
CA MET A 248 -5.21 -19.05 -7.48
C MET A 248 -5.72 -20.13 -8.43
N THR A 249 -6.47 -21.12 -7.93
CA THR A 249 -7.03 -22.19 -8.76
C THR A 249 -7.91 -21.64 -9.87
N ARG A 250 -8.75 -20.64 -9.59
CA ARG A 250 -9.57 -19.96 -10.61
C ARG A 250 -8.70 -19.22 -11.64
N TYR A 251 -7.65 -18.53 -11.18
CA TYR A 251 -6.73 -17.77 -12.04
C TYR A 251 -5.95 -18.64 -13.01
N VAL A 252 -5.39 -19.75 -12.53
CA VAL A 252 -4.58 -20.68 -13.36
C VAL A 252 -5.42 -21.60 -14.25
N SER A 253 -6.74 -21.51 -14.15
CA SER A 253 -7.69 -22.21 -15.00
C SER A 253 -8.23 -21.34 -16.14
N SER A 254 -7.79 -20.08 -16.25
CA SER A 254 -8.22 -19.16 -17.31
C SER A 254 -7.23 -19.13 -18.47
N ARG A 255 -7.74 -19.41 -19.67
CA ARG A 255 -6.99 -19.32 -20.93
C ARG A 255 -6.46 -17.92 -21.19
N ASP A 256 -7.23 -16.88 -20.91
CA ASP A 256 -6.82 -15.49 -21.15
C ASP A 256 -5.67 -15.10 -20.22
N ASN A 257 -5.74 -15.51 -18.96
CA ASN A 257 -4.65 -15.31 -18.01
C ASN A 257 -3.37 -16.02 -18.46
N LEU A 258 -3.48 -17.28 -18.92
CA LEU A 258 -2.32 -18.01 -19.46
C LEU A 258 -1.69 -17.25 -20.63
N ARG A 259 -2.51 -16.74 -21.56
CA ARG A 259 -2.02 -15.99 -22.73
C ARG A 259 -1.23 -14.74 -22.32
N ILE A 260 -1.75 -13.98 -21.35
CA ILE A 260 -1.05 -12.79 -20.81
C ILE A 260 0.32 -13.20 -20.25
N LEU A 261 0.37 -14.24 -19.40
CA LEU A 261 1.62 -14.70 -18.81
C LEU A 261 2.61 -15.25 -19.84
N MET A 262 2.13 -15.96 -20.87
CA MET A 262 2.97 -16.44 -21.96
C MET A 262 3.55 -15.29 -22.81
N ASN A 263 2.83 -14.17 -22.94
CA ASN A 263 3.38 -12.96 -23.57
C ASN A 263 4.45 -12.31 -22.68
N LEU A 264 4.22 -12.22 -21.37
CA LEU A 264 5.18 -11.66 -20.42
C LEU A 264 6.48 -12.48 -20.34
N LEU A 265 6.39 -13.82 -20.49
CA LEU A 265 7.57 -14.70 -20.61
C LEU A 265 8.43 -14.40 -21.86
N ARG A 266 7.88 -13.69 -22.85
CA ARG A 266 8.55 -13.31 -24.10
C ARG A 266 9.01 -11.85 -24.13
N GLU A 267 8.77 -11.08 -23.07
CA GLU A 267 9.23 -9.70 -22.95
C GLU A 267 10.76 -9.61 -23.06
N SER A 268 11.30 -8.48 -23.53
CA SER A 268 12.75 -8.28 -23.61
C SER A 268 13.41 -8.21 -22.22
N SER A 269 12.67 -7.78 -21.19
CA SER A 269 13.21 -7.63 -19.83
C SER A 269 13.30 -8.96 -19.10
N LYS A 270 14.53 -9.38 -18.77
CA LYS A 270 14.80 -10.56 -17.94
C LYS A 270 14.08 -10.52 -16.59
N SER A 271 13.99 -9.35 -15.95
CA SER A 271 13.27 -9.23 -14.67
C SER A 271 11.77 -9.53 -14.81
N ILE A 272 11.12 -9.10 -15.90
CA ILE A 272 9.70 -9.43 -16.13
C ILE A 272 9.55 -10.91 -16.44
N GLN A 273 10.44 -11.48 -17.26
CA GLN A 273 10.40 -12.92 -17.58
C GLN A 273 10.48 -13.77 -16.30
N ILE A 274 11.39 -13.42 -15.37
CA ILE A 274 11.58 -14.17 -14.11
C ILE A 274 10.33 -14.12 -13.24
N GLU A 275 9.75 -12.92 -13.03
CA GLU A 275 8.52 -12.78 -12.25
C GLU A 275 7.34 -13.50 -12.95
N ALA A 276 7.26 -13.43 -14.29
CA ALA A 276 6.23 -14.13 -15.06
C ALA A 276 6.37 -15.65 -14.95
N PHE A 277 7.59 -16.17 -14.86
CA PHE A 277 7.86 -17.58 -14.62
C PHE A 277 7.32 -18.05 -13.26
N HIS A 278 7.49 -17.25 -12.20
CA HIS A 278 6.95 -17.59 -10.87
C HIS A 278 5.43 -17.70 -10.83
N VAL A 279 4.72 -16.99 -11.71
CA VAL A 279 3.27 -17.15 -11.90
C VAL A 279 2.97 -18.31 -12.84
N PHE A 280 3.68 -18.41 -13.97
CA PHE A 280 3.47 -19.45 -14.99
C PHE A 280 3.67 -20.86 -14.43
N LYS A 281 4.62 -21.07 -13.50
CA LYS A 281 4.82 -22.38 -12.88
C LYS A 281 3.55 -22.91 -12.21
N LEU A 282 2.65 -22.04 -11.75
CA LEU A 282 1.37 -22.44 -11.16
C LEU A 282 0.42 -23.05 -12.21
N PHE A 283 0.44 -22.54 -13.44
CA PHE A 283 -0.29 -23.16 -14.56
C PHE A 283 0.27 -24.53 -14.89
N ALA A 284 1.60 -24.68 -14.93
CA ALA A 284 2.26 -25.96 -15.19
C ALA A 284 2.03 -26.97 -14.05
N ALA A 285 2.00 -26.52 -12.79
CA ALA A 285 1.81 -27.38 -11.62
C ALA A 285 0.34 -27.70 -11.30
N ASN A 286 -0.63 -27.00 -11.92
CA ASN A 286 -2.06 -27.29 -11.71
C ASN A 286 -2.35 -28.74 -12.14
N GLN A 287 -2.81 -29.59 -11.22
CA GLN A 287 -3.12 -31.00 -11.54
C GLN A 287 -4.44 -31.12 -12.33
N ASN A 288 -5.34 -30.16 -12.16
CA ASN A 288 -6.66 -30.13 -12.78
C ASN A 288 -6.71 -29.11 -13.93
N LYS A 289 -5.72 -29.15 -14.83
CA LYS A 289 -5.64 -28.22 -15.97
C LYS A 289 -6.88 -28.36 -16.87
N PRO A 290 -7.59 -27.27 -17.18
CA PRO A 290 -8.66 -27.29 -18.18
C PRO A 290 -8.16 -27.73 -19.58
N PRO A 291 -9.01 -28.34 -20.42
CA PRO A 291 -8.59 -28.85 -21.74
C PRO A 291 -8.02 -27.79 -22.69
N ASP A 292 -8.52 -26.56 -22.62
CA ASP A 292 -8.03 -25.42 -23.40
C ASP A 292 -6.63 -24.96 -22.96
N ILE A 293 -6.36 -24.96 -21.64
CA ILE A 293 -5.01 -24.75 -21.08
C ILE A 293 -4.05 -25.82 -21.58
N VAL A 294 -4.43 -27.10 -21.48
CA VAL A 294 -3.60 -28.22 -21.98
C VAL A 294 -3.33 -28.05 -23.47
N SER A 295 -4.36 -27.73 -24.27
CA SER A 295 -4.23 -27.53 -25.71
C SER A 295 -3.23 -26.42 -26.05
N ILE A 296 -3.26 -25.29 -25.33
CA ILE A 296 -2.30 -24.18 -25.52
C ILE A 296 -0.88 -24.61 -25.17
N LEU A 297 -0.69 -25.31 -24.04
CA LEU A 297 0.63 -25.76 -23.62
C LEU A 297 1.22 -26.79 -24.59
N VAL A 298 0.42 -27.76 -25.07
CA VAL A 298 0.84 -28.74 -26.07
C VAL A 298 1.18 -28.07 -27.41
N ALA A 299 0.33 -27.16 -27.89
CA ALA A 299 0.57 -26.44 -29.14
C ALA A 299 1.85 -25.60 -29.12
N ASN A 300 2.30 -25.17 -27.93
CA ASN A 300 3.51 -24.38 -27.74
C ASN A 300 4.67 -25.15 -27.08
N LYS A 301 4.55 -26.48 -26.93
CA LYS A 301 5.46 -27.34 -26.16
C LYS A 301 6.92 -27.16 -26.56
N SER A 302 7.24 -27.29 -27.84
CA SER A 302 8.61 -27.15 -28.36
C SER A 302 9.22 -25.76 -28.10
N LYS A 303 8.41 -24.70 -28.27
CA LYS A 303 8.84 -23.31 -28.05
C LYS A 303 9.08 -23.02 -26.57
N LEU A 304 8.21 -23.51 -25.69
CA LEU A 304 8.34 -23.37 -24.24
C LEU A 304 9.58 -24.09 -23.72
N LEU A 305 9.81 -25.34 -24.15
CA LEU A 305 11.00 -26.10 -23.74
C LEU A 305 12.29 -25.41 -24.19
N ARG A 306 12.32 -24.88 -25.42
CA ARG A 306 13.47 -24.09 -25.90
C ARG A 306 13.66 -22.81 -25.10
N LEU A 307 12.58 -22.07 -24.83
CA LEU A 307 12.63 -20.86 -24.01
C LEU A 307 13.25 -21.16 -22.64
N PHE A 308 12.81 -22.21 -21.94
CA PHE A 308 13.29 -22.55 -20.61
C PHE A 308 14.71 -23.12 -20.59
N ALA A 309 15.19 -23.75 -21.67
CA ALA A 309 16.58 -24.16 -21.79
C ALA A 309 17.54 -22.96 -21.78
N ASP A 310 17.15 -21.87 -22.44
CA ASP A 310 17.92 -20.62 -22.51
C ASP A 310 17.62 -19.67 -21.32
N PHE A 311 16.72 -20.06 -20.43
CA PHE A 311 16.25 -19.23 -19.32
C PHE A 311 17.15 -19.40 -18.11
N LYS A 312 17.97 -18.38 -17.85
CA LYS A 312 18.96 -18.34 -16.75
C LYS A 312 18.79 -17.08 -15.93
N THR A 313 19.00 -17.19 -14.63
CA THR A 313 19.15 -16.07 -13.70
C THR A 313 20.58 -15.52 -13.76
N GLU A 314 20.77 -14.26 -13.39
CA GLU A 314 22.12 -13.63 -13.34
C GLU A 314 23.01 -14.22 -12.23
N LYS A 315 22.39 -14.79 -11.19
CA LYS A 315 23.05 -15.46 -10.06
C LYS A 315 22.57 -16.89 -9.98
N GLU A 316 23.40 -17.78 -9.45
CA GLU A 316 22.99 -19.15 -9.12
C GLU A 316 21.85 -19.09 -8.11
N ASP A 317 20.67 -19.58 -8.52
CA ASP A 317 19.46 -19.69 -7.73
C ASP A 317 18.97 -21.13 -7.85
N GLU A 318 19.37 -21.96 -6.90
CA GLU A 318 19.05 -23.39 -6.88
C GLU A 318 17.54 -23.65 -6.85
N GLN A 319 16.78 -22.80 -6.16
CA GLN A 319 15.33 -22.93 -6.07
C GLN A 319 14.68 -22.64 -7.43
N PHE A 320 15.15 -21.59 -8.10
CA PHE A 320 14.66 -21.26 -9.44
C PHE A 320 14.97 -22.38 -10.45
N GLU A 321 16.18 -22.94 -10.42
CA GLU A 321 16.55 -24.05 -11.29
C GLU A 321 15.73 -25.33 -11.01
N ALA A 322 15.44 -25.63 -9.74
CA ALA A 322 14.57 -26.73 -9.35
C ALA A 322 13.13 -26.52 -9.86
N ASP A 323 12.56 -25.32 -9.66
CA ASP A 323 11.24 -24.95 -10.16
C ASP A 323 11.20 -25.08 -11.69
N LYS A 324 12.23 -24.61 -12.38
CA LYS A 324 12.35 -24.66 -13.85
C LYS A 324 12.40 -26.10 -14.34
N ALA A 325 13.20 -26.95 -13.71
CA ALA A 325 13.27 -28.37 -14.04
C ALA A 325 11.90 -29.05 -13.84
N GLN A 326 11.16 -28.70 -12.78
CA GLN A 326 9.82 -29.23 -12.58
C GLN A 326 8.86 -28.77 -13.68
N VAL A 327 8.82 -27.48 -14.02
CA VAL A 327 7.97 -26.94 -15.09
C VAL A 327 8.29 -27.60 -16.44
N VAL A 328 9.57 -27.79 -16.75
CA VAL A 328 10.02 -28.48 -17.97
C VAL A 328 9.52 -29.92 -18.00
N ARG A 329 9.63 -30.66 -16.90
CA ARG A 329 9.11 -32.03 -16.79
C ARG A 329 7.59 -32.09 -16.99
N GLU A 330 6.85 -31.21 -16.32
CA GLU A 330 5.39 -31.14 -16.43
C GLU A 330 4.95 -30.88 -17.87
N ILE A 331 5.57 -29.90 -18.56
CA ILE A 331 5.26 -29.58 -19.97
C ILE A 331 5.67 -30.72 -20.90
N ALA A 332 6.83 -31.33 -20.67
CA ALA A 332 7.31 -32.45 -21.48
C ALA A 332 6.38 -33.67 -21.38
N ALA A 333 5.76 -33.90 -20.23
CA ALA A 333 4.81 -34.99 -19.99
C ALA A 333 3.37 -34.71 -20.50
N LEU A 334 3.07 -33.48 -20.97
CA LEU A 334 1.76 -33.19 -21.54
C LEU A 334 1.59 -33.90 -22.89
N GLU A 335 0.53 -34.68 -22.99
CA GLU A 335 0.05 -35.33 -24.21
C GLU A 335 -1.18 -34.60 -24.76
N PRO A 336 -1.41 -34.64 -26.08
CA PRO A 336 -2.68 -34.21 -26.65
C PRO A 336 -3.80 -35.04 -26.03
N ARG A 337 -4.76 -34.40 -25.35
CA ARG A 337 -6.00 -35.09 -24.98
C ARG A 337 -6.87 -35.18 -26.23
N ASP A 338 -7.16 -36.39 -26.68
CA ASP A 338 -8.19 -36.63 -27.69
C ASP A 338 -9.48 -35.97 -27.22
N ARG A 339 -10.05 -35.11 -28.06
CA ARG A 339 -11.37 -34.54 -27.79
C ARG A 339 -12.38 -35.69 -27.91
N PRO A 340 -13.26 -35.92 -26.92
CA PRO A 340 -14.43 -36.77 -27.15
C PRO A 340 -15.33 -36.16 -28.23
#